data_AF-A0A2G1YQK6-F1
#
_entry.id   AF-A0A2G1YQK6-F1
#
_cell.length_a   1.000
_cell.length_b   1.000
_cell.length_c   1.000
_cell.angle_alpha   90.00
_cell.angle_beta   90.00
_cell.angle_gamma   90.00
#
_symmetry.space_group_name_H-M   'P 1'
#
loop_
_entity.id
_entity.type
_entity.pdbx_description
1 polymer ?
#
loop_
_entity_poly.entity_id
_entity_poly.type
_entity_poly.pdbx_seq_one_letter_code
_entity_poly.pdbx_strand_id
1 'polypeptide(L)'
;MEIVLRNNLILITTGFDTLNTSWMIDFLNHHARGMLFLPKAVLVFRNETLTEVREEFLHELSQHHAKTHDFDHKFFLRSMLKYGTQPIKIELEKLEDPQTVQVNLYAYDKNTVLISLDQANLWVLNYLRSQLEVYVERGTDVSLVIDVSDFKAKARLERALNKRHILHYQIQYSYDNRFMSKLYSDFANFSFGDLCKNQNNDENMHLYTVLECPVGASQDALKKSYKKLAKVYHPDKIVHESPNMVRHYTQKFQLLQEAYTALRIVS
;
A
#
# COMPACT_ATOMS: atom_id res chain seq x y z
N MET A 1 7.69 -22.95 11.00
CA MET A 1 7.89 -21.67 11.70
C MET A 1 9.26 -21.63 12.34
N GLU A 2 10.15 -20.83 11.78
CA GLU A 2 11.48 -20.55 12.30
C GLU A 2 11.55 -19.13 12.86
N ILE A 3 12.30 -18.93 13.94
CA ILE A 3 12.48 -17.61 14.56
C ILE A 3 13.97 -17.31 14.66
N VAL A 4 14.37 -16.17 14.12
CA VAL A 4 15.75 -15.68 14.16
C VAL A 4 15.79 -14.31 14.83
N LEU A 5 16.48 -14.23 15.96
CA LEU A 5 16.74 -12.97 16.65
C LEU A 5 17.96 -12.29 16.02
N ARG A 6 17.75 -11.12 15.41
CA ARG A 6 18.84 -10.27 14.88
C ARG A 6 18.98 -9.03 15.76
N ASN A 7 20.14 -8.39 15.72
CA ASN A 7 20.44 -7.21 16.54
C ASN A 7 19.39 -6.08 16.42
N ASN A 8 18.73 -5.95 15.27
CA ASN A 8 17.81 -4.85 14.97
C ASN A 8 16.36 -5.29 14.67
N LEU A 9 16.05 -6.59 14.72
CA LEU A 9 14.70 -7.11 14.45
C LEU A 9 14.53 -8.56 14.90
N ILE A 10 13.29 -8.96 15.16
CA ILE A 10 12.87 -10.36 15.28
C ILE A 10 12.37 -10.80 13.90
N LEU A 11 13.03 -11.79 13.30
CA LEU A 11 12.59 -12.40 12.05
C LEU A 11 11.81 -13.67 12.36
N ILE A 12 10.59 -13.75 11.86
CA ILE A 12 9.75 -14.94 11.95
C ILE A 12 9.51 -15.40 10.51
N THR A 13 9.96 -16.60 10.18
CA THR A 13 9.67 -17.24 8.91
C THR A 13 8.57 -18.28 9.14
N THR A 14 7.46 -18.18 8.43
CA THR A 14 6.30 -19.05 8.68
C THR A 14 5.50 -19.35 7.42
N GLY A 15 4.74 -20.44 7.43
CA GLY A 15 3.76 -20.75 6.38
C GLY A 15 2.47 -19.94 6.55
N PHE A 16 1.68 -19.82 5.47
CA PHE A 16 0.46 -19.00 5.49
C PHE A 16 -0.62 -19.53 6.46
N ASP A 17 -0.70 -20.85 6.67
CA ASP A 17 -1.63 -21.46 7.64
C ASP A 17 -1.36 -21.00 9.07
N THR A 18 -0.08 -20.99 9.46
CA THR A 18 0.32 -20.50 10.78
C THR A 18 0.08 -18.99 10.91
N LEU A 19 0.26 -18.25 9.80
CA LEU A 19 -0.03 -16.82 9.74
C LEU A 19 -1.51 -16.49 9.96
N ASN A 20 -2.42 -17.39 9.60
CA ASN A 20 -3.87 -17.27 9.81
C ASN A 20 -4.39 -17.84 11.14
N THR A 21 -3.50 -18.16 12.08
CA THR A 21 -3.91 -18.53 13.43
C THR A 21 -4.50 -17.34 14.18
N SER A 22 -5.43 -17.59 15.10
CA SER A 22 -6.14 -16.53 15.84
C SER A 22 -5.20 -15.57 16.55
N TRP A 23 -4.20 -16.09 17.27
CA TRP A 23 -3.25 -15.29 18.03
C TRP A 23 -2.35 -14.41 17.13
N MET A 24 -1.98 -14.88 15.92
CA MET A 24 -1.25 -14.04 14.96
C MET A 24 -2.14 -12.94 14.40
N ILE A 25 -3.37 -13.29 13.99
CA ILE A 25 -4.35 -12.34 13.48
C ILE A 25 -4.65 -11.25 14.52
N ASP A 26 -4.87 -11.65 15.77
CA ASP A 26 -5.18 -10.73 16.87
C ASP A 26 -4.02 -9.76 17.10
N PHE A 27 -2.78 -10.25 17.14
CA PHE A 27 -1.60 -9.40 17.25
C PHE A 27 -1.52 -8.37 16.11
N LEU A 28 -1.74 -8.80 14.87
CA LEU A 28 -1.67 -7.94 13.68
C LEU A 28 -2.80 -6.90 13.66
N ASN A 29 -4.01 -7.29 14.05
CA ASN A 29 -5.15 -6.38 14.16
C ASN A 29 -4.85 -5.22 15.12
N HIS A 30 -4.30 -5.53 16.30
CA HIS A 30 -3.92 -4.50 17.28
C HIS A 30 -2.81 -3.58 16.75
N HIS A 31 -1.89 -4.11 15.94
CA HIS A 31 -0.76 -3.35 15.42
C HIS A 31 -0.99 -2.70 14.04
N ALA A 32 -2.21 -2.70 13.50
CA ALA A 32 -2.51 -2.26 12.13
C ALA A 32 -1.86 -0.91 11.75
N ARG A 33 -1.88 0.10 12.63
CA ARG A 33 -1.25 1.41 12.40
C ARG A 33 0.27 1.39 12.20
N GLY A 34 0.93 0.43 12.83
CA GLY A 34 2.39 0.26 12.82
C GLY A 34 2.84 -0.83 11.85
N MET A 35 2.00 -1.26 10.90
CA MET A 35 2.37 -2.30 9.94
C MET A 35 2.80 -1.75 8.60
N LEU A 36 3.80 -2.40 8.01
CA LEU A 36 4.24 -2.15 6.64
C LEU A 36 4.22 -3.46 5.85
N PHE A 37 3.40 -3.47 4.80
CA PHE A 37 3.20 -4.62 3.92
C PHE A 37 4.22 -4.63 2.77
N LEU A 38 5.09 -5.64 2.77
CA LEU A 38 6.05 -5.98 1.72
C LEU A 38 5.50 -7.14 0.86
N PRO A 39 6.09 -7.44 -0.32
CA PRO A 39 5.59 -8.49 -1.20
C PRO A 39 5.51 -9.89 -0.57
N LYS A 40 6.46 -10.25 0.31
CA LYS A 40 6.49 -11.56 1.00
C LYS A 40 6.51 -11.47 2.52
N ALA A 41 6.34 -10.27 3.06
CA ALA A 41 6.55 -10.05 4.48
C ALA A 41 5.68 -8.92 5.02
N VAL A 42 5.39 -8.98 6.30
CA VAL A 42 4.78 -7.90 7.06
C VAL A 42 5.75 -7.47 8.14
N LEU A 43 6.08 -6.18 8.14
CA LEU A 43 6.93 -5.57 9.16
C LEU A 43 6.04 -4.86 10.17
N VAL A 44 6.13 -5.27 11.43
CA VAL A 44 5.37 -4.70 12.54
C VAL A 44 6.32 -3.87 13.39
N PHE A 45 6.11 -2.56 13.40
CA PHE A 45 6.88 -1.62 14.21
C PHE A 45 6.42 -1.64 15.66
N ARG A 46 7.33 -1.21 16.55
CA ARG A 46 7.01 -1.04 17.96
C ARG A 46 5.95 0.05 18.13
N ASN A 47 4.98 -0.24 18.98
CA ASN A 47 4.05 0.75 19.51
C ASN A 47 4.15 0.76 21.04
N GLU A 48 4.34 1.93 21.64
CA GLU A 48 4.50 2.09 23.09
C GLU A 48 3.21 1.83 23.87
N THR A 49 2.05 1.95 23.22
CA THR A 49 0.75 1.71 23.86
C THR A 49 0.31 0.24 23.83
N LEU A 50 1.02 -0.63 23.09
CA LEU A 50 0.63 -2.03 22.85
C LEU A 50 1.67 -3.02 23.41
N THR A 51 2.37 -2.63 24.47
CA THR A 51 3.42 -3.46 25.08
C THR A 51 2.89 -4.77 25.62
N GLU A 52 1.73 -4.77 26.28
CA GLU A 52 1.09 -5.97 26.86
C GLU A 52 0.71 -6.98 25.78
N VAL A 53 -0.06 -6.55 24.76
CA VAL A 53 -0.45 -7.37 23.60
C VAL A 53 0.76 -8.00 22.91
N ARG A 54 1.86 -7.24 22.86
CA ARG A 54 3.09 -7.69 22.24
C ARG A 54 3.84 -8.71 23.09
N GLU A 55 3.87 -8.54 24.41
CA GLU A 55 4.44 -9.54 25.31
C GLU A 55 3.64 -10.84 25.24
N GLU A 56 2.30 -10.77 25.27
CA GLU A 56 1.42 -11.93 25.07
C GLU A 56 1.71 -12.64 23.74
N PHE A 57 1.87 -11.89 22.64
CA PHE A 57 2.27 -12.46 21.36
C PHE A 57 3.62 -13.19 21.42
N LEU A 58 4.63 -12.62 22.09
CA LEU A 58 5.93 -13.27 22.25
C LEU A 58 5.85 -14.54 23.12
N HIS A 59 4.96 -14.55 24.11
CA HIS A 59 4.66 -15.74 24.90
C HIS A 59 4.06 -16.86 24.04
N GLU A 60 2.99 -16.57 23.30
CA GLU A 60 2.33 -17.53 22.39
C GLU A 60 3.30 -18.05 21.32
N LEU A 61 4.07 -17.15 20.73
CA LEU A 61 5.06 -17.47 19.71
C LEU A 61 6.18 -18.38 20.25
N SER A 62 6.65 -18.14 21.48
CA SER A 62 7.61 -19.01 22.16
C SER A 62 7.02 -20.38 22.49
N GLN A 63 5.76 -20.44 22.95
CA GLN A 63 5.08 -21.72 23.22
C GLN A 63 4.90 -22.54 21.95
N HIS A 64 4.49 -21.91 20.85
CA HIS A 64 4.33 -22.56 19.56
C HIS A 64 5.67 -23.10 19.03
N HIS A 65 6.74 -22.31 19.15
CA HIS A 65 8.08 -22.74 18.74
C HIS A 65 8.62 -23.90 19.59
N ALA A 66 8.39 -23.87 20.92
CA ALA A 66 8.81 -24.93 21.84
C ALA A 66 8.11 -26.27 21.55
N LYS A 67 6.79 -26.24 21.26
CA LYS A 67 6.04 -27.43 20.85
C LYS A 67 6.57 -28.07 19.57
N THR A 68 7.16 -27.27 18.68
CA THR A 68 7.62 -27.73 17.36
C THR A 68 9.06 -28.27 17.39
N HIS A 69 9.90 -27.81 18.33
CA HIS A 69 11.33 -28.10 18.33
C HIS A 69 11.88 -28.72 19.64
N ASP A 70 11.04 -29.10 20.60
CA ASP A 70 11.44 -29.85 21.82
C ASP A 70 12.55 -29.16 22.65
N PHE A 71 12.57 -27.82 22.66
CA PHE A 71 13.54 -26.99 23.39
C PHE A 71 13.00 -26.40 24.70
N ASP A 72 13.92 -25.98 25.59
CA ASP A 72 13.61 -25.32 26.86
C ASP A 72 12.98 -23.93 26.65
N HIS A 73 11.65 -23.90 26.70
CA HIS A 73 10.78 -22.73 26.54
C HIS A 73 11.22 -21.50 27.36
N LYS A 74 11.76 -21.71 28.56
CA LYS A 74 12.11 -20.61 29.48
C LYS A 74 13.30 -19.78 29.01
N PHE A 75 14.32 -20.40 28.42
CA PHE A 75 15.51 -19.68 27.96
C PHE A 75 15.24 -18.88 26.68
N PHE A 76 14.48 -19.48 25.75
CA PHE A 76 14.13 -18.85 24.49
C PHE A 76 13.21 -17.64 24.70
N LEU A 77 12.17 -17.78 25.55
CA LEU A 77 11.27 -16.67 25.90
C LEU A 77 12.03 -15.48 26.50
N ARG A 78 12.96 -15.72 27.43
CA ARG A 78 13.79 -14.64 28.02
C ARG A 78 14.59 -13.89 26.97
N SER A 79 15.11 -14.61 25.99
CA SER A 79 15.82 -14.01 24.87
C SER A 79 14.87 -13.20 23.99
N MET A 80 13.67 -13.71 23.65
CA MET A 80 12.68 -12.95 22.88
C MET A 80 12.22 -11.67 23.57
N LEU A 81 11.94 -11.72 24.88
CA LEU A 81 11.55 -10.55 25.67
C LEU A 81 12.64 -9.47 25.69
N LYS A 82 13.94 -9.86 25.67
CA LYS A 82 15.06 -8.92 25.53
C LYS A 82 15.04 -8.17 24.19
N TYR A 83 14.56 -8.81 23.12
CA TYR A 83 14.35 -8.19 21.81
C TYR A 83 12.93 -7.60 21.66
N GLY A 84 12.14 -7.55 22.74
CA GLY A 84 10.75 -7.10 22.71
C GLY A 84 10.59 -5.68 22.17
N THR A 85 11.61 -4.82 22.26
CA THR A 85 11.56 -3.44 21.72
C THR A 85 11.87 -3.34 20.22
N GLN A 86 12.36 -4.41 19.59
CA GLN A 86 12.76 -4.42 18.17
C GLN A 86 11.56 -4.67 17.24
N PRO A 87 11.54 -4.16 16.00
CA PRO A 87 10.50 -4.49 15.05
C PRO A 87 10.43 -5.99 14.75
N ILE A 88 9.24 -6.49 14.43
CA ILE A 88 9.01 -7.89 14.09
C ILE A 88 8.76 -7.98 12.59
N LYS A 89 9.61 -8.70 11.86
CA LYS A 89 9.39 -9.02 10.45
C LYS A 89 8.84 -10.45 10.37
N ILE A 90 7.63 -10.60 9.86
CA ILE A 90 7.02 -11.90 9.57
C ILE A 90 7.12 -12.12 8.06
N GLU A 91 7.82 -13.18 7.65
CA GLU A 91 8.12 -13.51 6.25
C GLU A 91 7.55 -14.88 5.90
N LEU A 92 6.95 -14.99 4.72
CA LEU A 92 6.39 -16.25 4.22
C LEU A 92 7.50 -17.17 3.69
N GLU A 93 7.46 -18.45 4.08
CA GLU A 93 8.41 -19.48 3.63
C GLU A 93 8.40 -19.64 2.10
N LYS A 94 7.23 -19.52 1.48
CA LYS A 94 7.02 -19.63 0.04
C LYS A 94 6.08 -18.53 -0.46
N LEU A 95 6.13 -18.25 -1.76
CA LEU A 95 5.08 -17.48 -2.41
C LEU A 95 3.87 -18.39 -2.57
N GLU A 96 2.78 -18.03 -1.90
CA GLU A 96 1.49 -18.66 -2.12
C GLU A 96 0.92 -18.26 -3.48
N ASP A 97 0.03 -19.08 -4.02
CA ASP A 97 -0.68 -18.80 -5.26
C ASP A 97 -1.55 -17.54 -5.11
N PRO A 98 -1.64 -16.70 -6.16
CA PRO A 98 -2.38 -15.45 -6.09
C PRO A 98 -3.87 -15.70 -5.84
N GLN A 99 -4.42 -15.09 -4.79
CA GLN A 99 -5.84 -15.15 -4.45
C GLN A 99 -6.52 -13.81 -4.71
N THR A 100 -7.58 -13.80 -5.50
CA THR A 100 -8.33 -12.57 -5.80
C THR A 100 -9.33 -12.27 -4.68
N VAL A 101 -9.30 -11.03 -4.19
CA VAL A 101 -10.26 -10.54 -3.19
C VAL A 101 -11.05 -9.39 -3.80
N GLN A 102 -12.38 -9.52 -3.83
CA GLN A 102 -13.28 -8.47 -4.28
C GLN A 102 -13.52 -7.47 -3.15
N VAL A 103 -13.34 -6.19 -3.47
CA VAL A 103 -13.56 -5.07 -2.56
C VAL A 103 -14.52 -4.09 -3.23
N ASN A 104 -15.73 -4.00 -2.71
CA ASN A 104 -16.75 -3.09 -3.18
C ASN A 104 -16.56 -1.72 -2.54
N LEU A 105 -16.64 -0.66 -3.35
CA LEU A 105 -16.58 0.72 -2.92
C LEU A 105 -17.91 1.40 -3.22
N TYR A 106 -18.48 2.02 -2.19
CA TYR A 106 -19.74 2.76 -2.29
C TYR A 106 -19.60 4.13 -1.65
N ALA A 107 -20.12 5.16 -2.33
CA ALA A 107 -20.12 6.52 -1.82
C ALA A 107 -21.54 6.85 -1.35
N TYR A 108 -21.71 7.06 -0.04
CA TYR A 108 -22.98 7.54 0.51
C TYR A 108 -23.24 8.95 -0.01
N ASP A 109 -22.23 9.81 0.15
CA ASP A 109 -22.21 11.20 -0.31
C ASP A 109 -20.77 11.60 -0.74
N LYS A 110 -20.48 12.90 -0.78
CA LYS A 110 -19.20 13.45 -1.23
C LYS A 110 -18.07 13.37 -0.19
N ASN A 111 -18.41 13.05 1.04
CA ASN A 111 -17.54 12.99 2.20
C ASN A 111 -17.48 11.58 2.77
N THR A 112 -18.46 10.71 2.56
CA THR A 112 -18.46 9.39 3.19
C THR A 112 -18.37 8.24 2.19
N VAL A 113 -17.34 7.39 2.38
CA VAL A 113 -17.09 6.19 1.58
C VAL A 113 -17.22 4.94 2.44
N LEU A 114 -17.97 3.97 1.93
CA LEU A 114 -17.99 2.60 2.41
C LEU A 114 -17.06 1.76 1.55
N ILE A 115 -16.17 1.02 2.21
CA ILE A 115 -15.41 -0.08 1.64
C ILE A 115 -15.95 -1.36 2.25
N SER A 116 -16.39 -2.31 1.43
CA SER A 116 -16.89 -3.61 1.89
C SER A 116 -16.26 -4.76 1.12
N LEU A 117 -16.14 -5.91 1.78
CA LEU A 117 -15.64 -7.15 1.20
C LEU A 117 -16.78 -8.17 1.17
N ASP A 118 -16.83 -8.99 0.11
CA ASP A 118 -17.82 -10.07 0.01
C ASP A 118 -17.58 -11.17 1.06
N GLN A 119 -16.30 -11.39 1.40
CA GLN A 119 -15.86 -12.33 2.42
C GLN A 119 -14.85 -11.65 3.34
N ALA A 120 -14.88 -12.01 4.62
CA ALA A 120 -13.94 -11.48 5.60
C ALA A 120 -12.49 -11.82 5.18
N ASN A 121 -11.71 -10.78 4.91
CA ASN A 121 -10.28 -10.90 4.64
C ASN A 121 -9.51 -9.91 5.51
N LEU A 122 -8.94 -10.44 6.59
CA LEU A 122 -8.24 -9.67 7.61
C LEU A 122 -6.98 -9.00 7.06
N TRP A 123 -6.29 -9.60 6.09
CA TRP A 123 -5.09 -9.02 5.50
C TRP A 123 -5.39 -7.76 4.71
N VAL A 124 -6.39 -7.83 3.83
CA VAL A 124 -6.85 -6.69 3.03
C VAL A 124 -7.43 -5.62 3.93
N LEU A 125 -8.22 -5.98 4.95
CA LEU A 125 -8.77 -5.02 5.90
C LEU A 125 -7.70 -4.36 6.77
N ASN A 126 -6.72 -5.11 7.28
CA ASN A 126 -5.63 -4.53 8.06
C ASN A 126 -4.73 -3.64 7.21
N TYR A 127 -4.56 -3.96 5.94
CA TYR A 127 -3.95 -3.02 5.02
C TYR A 127 -4.75 -1.73 4.91
N LEU A 128 -6.05 -1.82 4.62
CA LEU A 128 -6.92 -0.65 4.48
C LEU A 128 -6.94 0.19 5.76
N ARG A 129 -6.99 -0.45 6.94
CA ARG A 129 -6.84 0.21 8.24
C ARG A 129 -5.48 0.88 8.38
N SER A 130 -4.37 0.18 8.12
CA SER A 130 -3.03 0.78 8.23
C SER A 130 -2.88 2.06 7.39
N GLN A 131 -3.57 2.13 6.25
CA GLN A 131 -3.56 3.31 5.39
C GLN A 131 -4.58 4.37 5.81
N LEU A 132 -5.79 3.98 6.20
CA LEU A 132 -6.96 4.87 6.27
C LEU A 132 -7.51 5.06 7.69
N GLU A 133 -6.96 4.41 8.71
CA GLU A 133 -7.54 4.38 10.06
C GLU A 133 -7.75 5.75 10.69
N VAL A 134 -6.93 6.75 10.35
CA VAL A 134 -7.11 8.15 10.80
C VAL A 134 -8.47 8.73 10.37
N TYR A 135 -9.05 8.17 9.31
CA TYR A 135 -10.29 8.60 8.68
C TYR A 135 -11.43 7.59 8.84
N VAL A 136 -11.21 6.46 9.53
CA VAL A 136 -12.24 5.45 9.73
C VAL A 136 -13.21 5.92 10.80
N GLU A 137 -14.48 6.08 10.44
CA GLU A 137 -15.56 6.40 11.39
C GLU A 137 -16.11 5.14 12.05
N ARG A 138 -16.30 4.08 11.26
CA ARG A 138 -16.84 2.79 11.71
C ARG A 138 -16.15 1.67 10.96
N GLY A 139 -15.89 0.55 11.63
CA GLY A 139 -15.29 -0.62 11.01
C GLY A 139 -15.84 -1.91 11.59
N THR A 140 -16.10 -2.87 10.72
CA THR A 140 -16.40 -4.27 11.06
C THR A 140 -15.30 -5.17 10.49
N ASP A 141 -15.45 -6.46 10.67
CA ASP A 141 -14.65 -7.55 10.09
C ASP A 141 -14.80 -7.71 8.56
N VAL A 142 -15.74 -6.99 7.93
CA VAL A 142 -16.00 -7.04 6.48
C VAL A 142 -16.15 -5.66 5.84
N SER A 143 -16.25 -4.59 6.63
CA SER A 143 -16.53 -3.26 6.10
C SER A 143 -15.83 -2.13 6.87
N LEU A 144 -15.55 -1.04 6.18
CA LEU A 144 -14.98 0.19 6.73
C LEU A 144 -15.74 1.39 6.16
N VAL A 145 -16.25 2.24 7.04
CA VAL A 145 -16.82 3.54 6.71
C VAL A 145 -15.76 4.59 7.00
N ILE A 146 -15.49 5.43 6.00
CA ILE A 146 -14.37 6.37 6.00
C ILE A 146 -14.90 7.76 5.69
N ASP A 147 -14.51 8.73 6.52
CA ASP A 147 -14.69 10.16 6.24
C ASP A 147 -13.56 10.68 5.35
N VAL A 148 -13.93 11.05 4.14
CA VAL A 148 -13.12 11.70 3.12
C VAL A 148 -13.57 13.14 2.84
N SER A 149 -14.11 13.83 3.84
CA SER A 149 -14.41 15.25 3.80
C SER A 149 -13.21 16.11 3.34
N ASP A 150 -12.02 15.80 3.82
CA ASP A 150 -10.79 16.54 3.50
C ASP A 150 -10.09 16.07 2.21
N PHE A 151 -9.45 17.02 1.51
CA PHE A 151 -8.59 16.70 0.35
C PHE A 151 -7.47 15.70 0.70
N LYS A 152 -6.89 15.82 1.90
CA LYS A 152 -5.85 14.88 2.38
C LYS A 152 -6.41 13.46 2.55
N ALA A 153 -7.66 13.34 3.00
CA ALA A 153 -8.33 12.06 3.17
C ALA A 153 -8.63 11.42 1.81
N LYS A 154 -9.14 12.19 0.84
CA LYS A 154 -9.34 11.73 -0.55
C LYS A 154 -8.03 11.25 -1.20
N ALA A 155 -6.96 12.05 -1.11
CA ALA A 155 -5.65 11.66 -1.65
C ALA A 155 -5.06 10.41 -0.97
N ARG A 156 -5.35 10.20 0.32
CA ARG A 156 -4.92 9.01 1.06
C ARG A 156 -5.75 7.78 0.68
N LEU A 157 -7.05 7.94 0.48
CA LEU A 157 -7.94 6.91 -0.08
C LEU A 157 -7.44 6.47 -1.47
N GLU A 158 -7.22 7.40 -2.39
CA GLU A 158 -6.70 7.09 -3.73
C GLU A 158 -5.37 6.32 -3.67
N ARG A 159 -4.44 6.74 -2.81
CA ARG A 159 -3.17 6.02 -2.62
C ARG A 159 -3.37 4.59 -2.12
N ALA A 160 -4.33 4.38 -1.20
CA ALA A 160 -4.64 3.05 -0.70
C ALA A 160 -5.25 2.16 -1.79
N LEU A 161 -6.17 2.70 -2.58
CA LEU A 161 -6.81 1.98 -3.69
C LEU A 161 -5.86 1.69 -4.86
N ASN A 162 -4.78 2.47 -5.03
CA ASN A 162 -3.77 2.19 -6.04
C ASN A 162 -2.95 0.92 -5.75
N LYS A 163 -2.90 0.46 -4.49
CA LYS A 163 -2.19 -0.79 -4.16
C LYS A 163 -3.09 -2.00 -4.40
N ARG A 164 -2.92 -2.65 -5.55
CA ARG A 164 -3.71 -3.83 -5.94
C ARG A 164 -3.15 -5.17 -5.47
N HIS A 165 -1.97 -5.20 -4.86
CA HIS A 165 -1.29 -6.45 -4.47
C HIS A 165 -0.74 -6.37 -3.04
N ILE A 166 -1.06 -7.38 -2.22
CA ILE A 166 -0.63 -7.49 -0.83
C ILE A 166 -0.39 -8.95 -0.49
N LEU A 167 0.83 -9.31 -0.09
CA LEU A 167 1.22 -10.72 0.06
C LEU A 167 0.90 -11.48 -1.24
N HIS A 168 0.08 -12.53 -1.16
CA HIS A 168 -0.44 -13.25 -2.33
C HIS A 168 -1.86 -12.79 -2.73
N TYR A 169 -2.46 -11.82 -2.04
CA TYR A 169 -3.77 -11.29 -2.40
C TYR A 169 -3.69 -10.26 -3.52
N GLN A 170 -4.50 -10.47 -4.55
CA GLN A 170 -4.78 -9.49 -5.60
C GLN A 170 -6.13 -8.84 -5.30
N ILE A 171 -6.11 -7.55 -4.99
CA ILE A 171 -7.31 -6.78 -4.67
C ILE A 171 -7.94 -6.29 -5.97
N GLN A 172 -9.20 -6.67 -6.16
CA GLN A 172 -10.04 -6.17 -7.24
C GLN A 172 -11.08 -5.23 -6.66
N TYR A 173 -10.99 -3.95 -7.03
CA TYR A 173 -11.95 -2.94 -6.60
C TYR A 173 -13.12 -2.87 -7.58
N SER A 174 -14.33 -2.97 -7.05
CA SER A 174 -15.58 -2.78 -7.76
C SER A 174 -16.26 -1.51 -7.25
N TYR A 175 -16.76 -0.67 -8.15
CA TYR A 175 -17.52 0.52 -7.79
C TYR A 175 -18.55 0.83 -8.86
N ASP A 176 -19.68 1.38 -8.43
CA ASP A 176 -20.73 1.81 -9.36
C ASP A 176 -20.32 3.07 -10.12
N ASN A 177 -20.90 3.27 -11.32
CA ASN A 177 -20.70 4.49 -12.11
C ASN A 177 -21.03 5.79 -11.34
N ARG A 178 -21.86 5.70 -10.30
CA ARG A 178 -22.24 6.83 -9.44
C ARG A 178 -21.20 7.18 -8.37
N PHE A 179 -20.30 6.26 -8.04
CA PHE A 179 -19.28 6.41 -7.00
C PHE A 179 -18.43 7.66 -7.22
N MET A 180 -17.78 7.72 -8.39
CA MET A 180 -16.90 8.84 -8.75
C MET A 180 -17.68 10.15 -8.86
N SER A 181 -18.87 10.12 -9.47
CA SER A 181 -19.69 11.32 -9.60
C SER A 181 -20.13 11.92 -8.26
N LYS A 182 -20.37 11.08 -7.24
CA LYS A 182 -20.73 11.55 -5.90
C LYS A 182 -19.52 12.13 -5.18
N LEU A 183 -18.42 11.37 -5.13
CA LEU A 183 -17.20 11.76 -4.40
C LEU A 183 -16.50 13.00 -4.96
N TYR A 184 -16.55 13.15 -6.28
CA TYR A 184 -15.88 14.20 -7.02
C TYR A 184 -16.88 15.14 -7.71
N SER A 185 -18.12 15.21 -7.21
CA SER A 185 -19.16 16.14 -7.69
C SER A 185 -18.68 17.59 -7.73
N ASP A 186 -17.96 18.03 -6.70
CA ASP A 186 -17.35 19.37 -6.64
C ASP A 186 -16.23 19.57 -7.70
N PHE A 187 -15.62 18.47 -8.17
CA PHE A 187 -14.59 18.46 -9.22
C PHE A 187 -15.16 18.20 -10.63
N ALA A 188 -16.48 18.11 -10.81
CA ALA A 188 -17.11 17.92 -12.12
C ALA A 188 -16.80 19.06 -13.11
N ASN A 189 -16.37 20.23 -12.61
CA ASN A 189 -15.89 21.34 -13.43
C ASN A 189 -14.43 21.15 -13.93
N PHE A 190 -13.68 20.20 -13.36
CA PHE A 190 -12.35 19.79 -13.80
C PHE A 190 -12.40 18.35 -14.35
N SER A 191 -13.06 18.17 -15.49
CA SER A 191 -12.87 17.07 -16.45
C SER A 191 -12.47 15.70 -15.86
N PHE A 192 -13.30 15.13 -14.98
CA PHE A 192 -13.15 13.76 -14.45
C PHE A 192 -13.95 12.72 -15.26
N GLY A 193 -14.17 12.98 -16.55
CA GLY A 193 -14.95 12.13 -17.46
C GLY A 193 -14.24 10.87 -17.95
N ASP A 194 -12.95 10.69 -17.64
CA ASP A 194 -12.11 9.64 -18.23
C ASP A 194 -12.01 8.34 -17.41
N LEU A 195 -12.47 8.30 -16.15
CA LEU A 195 -12.32 7.10 -15.31
C LEU A 195 -13.29 5.95 -15.65
N CYS A 196 -14.30 6.18 -16.50
CA CYS A 196 -15.28 5.15 -16.86
C CYS A 196 -14.96 4.42 -18.17
N LYS A 197 -13.82 4.70 -18.81
CA LYS A 197 -13.40 3.95 -20.00
C LYS A 197 -11.93 3.58 -19.89
N ASN A 198 -11.68 2.27 -19.89
CA ASN A 198 -10.47 1.59 -20.36
C ASN A 198 -9.58 0.97 -19.28
N GLN A 199 -9.80 -0.32 -19.02
CA GLN A 199 -8.83 -1.23 -18.40
C GLN A 199 -7.59 -1.51 -19.27
N ASN A 200 -7.39 -0.81 -20.40
CA ASN A 200 -6.22 -0.93 -21.29
C ASN A 200 -5.43 0.40 -21.46
N ASN A 201 -5.77 1.47 -20.71
CA ASN A 201 -5.18 2.83 -20.92
C ASN A 201 -4.22 3.31 -19.81
N ASP A 202 -4.00 2.54 -18.76
CA ASP A 202 -3.29 3.01 -17.56
C ASP A 202 -1.83 3.45 -17.85
N GLU A 203 -1.14 2.77 -18.77
CA GLU A 203 0.22 3.18 -19.17
C GLU A 203 0.19 4.49 -19.95
N ASN A 204 -0.69 4.61 -20.95
CA ASN A 204 -0.80 5.83 -21.76
C ASN A 204 -1.17 7.05 -20.93
N MET A 205 -2.11 6.92 -20.00
CA MET A 205 -2.55 8.02 -19.12
C MET A 205 -1.40 8.52 -18.23
N HIS A 206 -0.56 7.62 -17.72
CA HIS A 206 0.63 7.99 -16.97
C HIS A 206 1.63 8.77 -17.83
N LEU A 207 1.84 8.38 -19.09
CA LEU A 207 2.76 9.07 -20.01
C LEU A 207 2.30 10.50 -20.36
N TYR A 208 0.99 10.70 -20.59
CA TYR A 208 0.41 12.04 -20.79
C TYR A 208 0.54 12.92 -19.54
N THR A 209 0.37 12.32 -18.35
CA THR A 209 0.54 13.01 -17.07
C THR A 209 2.00 13.44 -16.84
N VAL A 210 2.98 12.59 -17.17
CA VAL A 210 4.41 12.92 -17.08
C VAL A 210 4.80 14.08 -18.00
N LEU A 211 4.14 14.21 -19.16
CA LEU A 211 4.34 15.31 -20.11
C LEU A 211 3.45 16.54 -19.84
N GLU A 212 2.71 16.56 -18.74
CA GLU A 212 1.78 17.64 -18.36
C GLU A 212 0.82 18.02 -19.50
N CYS A 213 0.35 17.03 -20.26
CA CYS A 213 -0.56 17.21 -21.40
C CYS A 213 -1.89 16.48 -21.17
N PRO A 214 -3.00 17.00 -21.72
CA PRO A 214 -4.26 16.27 -21.70
C PRO A 214 -4.15 14.98 -22.50
N VAL A 215 -4.84 13.93 -22.04
CA VAL A 215 -4.92 12.64 -22.74
C VAL A 215 -5.53 12.87 -24.13
N GLY A 216 -4.82 12.46 -25.18
CA GLY A 216 -5.22 12.74 -26.57
C GLY A 216 -4.71 14.07 -27.15
N ALA A 217 -3.76 14.75 -26.49
CA ALA A 217 -3.07 15.92 -27.06
C ALA A 217 -2.39 15.59 -28.40
N SER A 218 -2.42 16.54 -29.35
CA SER A 218 -1.77 16.37 -30.65
C SER A 218 -0.25 16.23 -30.52
N GLN A 219 0.38 15.58 -31.51
CA GLN A 219 1.84 15.39 -31.54
C GLN A 219 2.61 16.73 -31.44
N ASP A 220 2.06 17.81 -31.97
CA ASP A 220 2.65 19.16 -31.84
C ASP A 220 2.57 19.70 -30.41
N ALA A 221 1.50 19.42 -29.67
CA ALA A 221 1.35 19.80 -28.27
C ALA A 221 2.30 18.99 -27.37
N LEU A 222 2.43 17.68 -27.62
CA LEU A 222 3.38 16.81 -26.92
C LEU A 222 4.83 17.28 -27.14
N LYS A 223 5.21 17.57 -28.39
CA LYS A 223 6.53 18.08 -28.76
C LYS A 223 6.82 19.44 -28.11
N LYS A 224 5.82 20.30 -27.99
CA LYS A 224 5.95 21.61 -27.34
C LYS A 224 6.15 21.49 -25.83
N SER A 225 5.38 20.62 -25.17
CA SER A 225 5.52 20.36 -23.73
C SER A 225 6.85 19.68 -23.41
N TYR A 226 7.23 18.65 -24.17
CA TYR A 226 8.52 17.97 -24.02
C TYR A 226 9.69 18.95 -24.15
N LYS A 227 9.70 19.83 -25.16
CA LYS A 227 10.75 20.87 -25.30
C LYS A 227 10.81 21.84 -24.13
N LYS A 228 9.66 22.16 -23.52
CA LYS A 228 9.58 23.03 -22.34
C LYS A 228 10.15 22.33 -21.11
N LEU A 229 9.72 21.10 -20.84
CA LEU A 229 10.13 20.30 -19.68
C LEU A 229 11.60 19.84 -19.79
N ALA A 230 12.06 19.42 -20.97
CA ALA A 230 13.45 19.06 -21.21
C ALA A 230 14.41 20.24 -21.01
N LYS A 231 13.99 21.48 -21.31
CA LYS A 231 14.77 22.69 -21.00
C LYS A 231 14.81 23.01 -19.51
N VAL A 232 13.81 22.61 -18.73
CA VAL A 232 13.75 22.85 -17.28
C VAL A 232 14.57 21.78 -16.54
N TYR A 233 14.46 20.53 -16.96
CA TYR A 233 15.06 19.37 -16.29
C TYR A 233 16.36 18.86 -16.95
N HIS A 234 17.01 19.66 -17.80
CA HIS A 234 18.25 19.25 -18.47
C HIS A 234 19.39 19.04 -17.46
N PRO A 235 20.13 17.91 -17.51
CA PRO A 235 21.21 17.60 -16.57
C PRO A 235 22.28 18.71 -16.52
N ASP A 236 22.59 19.34 -17.66
CA ASP A 236 23.57 20.45 -17.73
C ASP A 236 23.23 21.67 -16.86
N LYS A 237 21.97 21.89 -16.49
CA LYS A 237 21.58 23.06 -15.68
C LYS A 237 21.90 22.92 -14.20
N ILE A 238 22.16 21.69 -13.75
CA ILE A 238 22.08 21.32 -12.33
C ILE A 238 23.41 20.67 -11.88
N VAL A 239 24.42 20.65 -12.76
CA VAL A 239 25.75 20.06 -12.56
C VAL A 239 26.47 20.60 -11.32
N HIS A 240 26.13 21.82 -10.89
CA HIS A 240 26.71 22.47 -9.71
C HIS A 240 25.86 22.35 -8.43
N GLU A 241 24.72 21.66 -8.46
CA GLU A 241 23.87 21.46 -7.28
C GLU A 241 24.17 20.17 -6.51
N SER A 242 23.51 20.00 -5.36
CA SER A 242 23.66 18.83 -4.49
C SER A 242 23.43 17.50 -5.23
N PRO A 243 24.18 16.43 -4.90
CA PRO A 243 24.13 15.15 -5.62
C PRO A 243 22.76 14.48 -5.62
N ASN A 244 21.92 14.77 -4.62
CA ASN A 244 20.54 14.27 -4.56
C ASN A 244 19.62 14.98 -5.58
N MET A 245 19.82 16.28 -5.80
CA MET A 245 19.07 17.05 -6.79
C MET A 245 19.44 16.63 -8.21
N VAL A 246 20.73 16.42 -8.48
CA VAL A 246 21.22 15.90 -9.76
C VAL A 246 20.57 14.55 -10.09
N ARG A 247 20.53 13.61 -9.13
CA ARG A 247 19.89 12.30 -9.31
C ARG A 247 18.39 12.43 -9.60
N HIS A 248 17.69 13.24 -8.81
CA HIS A 248 16.25 13.43 -8.96
C HIS A 248 15.88 14.04 -10.32
N TYR A 249 16.62 15.06 -10.77
CA TYR A 249 16.39 15.68 -12.07
C TYR A 249 16.77 14.75 -13.23
N THR A 250 17.82 13.95 -13.08
CA THR A 250 18.22 12.93 -14.08
C THR A 250 17.13 11.87 -14.25
N GLN A 251 16.59 11.36 -13.13
CA GLN A 251 15.47 10.41 -13.15
C GLN A 251 14.22 11.03 -13.79
N LYS A 252 13.90 12.29 -13.44
CA LYS A 252 12.76 13.00 -14.04
C LYS A 252 12.95 13.23 -15.54
N PHE A 253 14.18 13.50 -15.99
CA PHE A 253 14.51 13.65 -17.41
C PHE A 253 14.39 12.33 -18.19
N GLN A 254 14.83 11.21 -17.60
CA GLN A 254 14.67 9.87 -18.18
C GLN A 254 13.20 9.50 -18.35
N LEU A 255 12.37 9.72 -17.32
CA LEU A 255 10.93 9.49 -17.38
C LEU A 255 10.23 10.36 -18.44
N LEU A 256 10.65 11.63 -18.60
CA LEU A 256 10.14 12.51 -19.66
C LEU A 256 10.48 11.99 -21.07
N GLN A 257 11.69 11.44 -21.25
CA GLN A 257 12.13 10.89 -22.52
C GLN A 257 11.42 9.57 -22.84
N GLU A 258 11.24 8.70 -21.85
CA GLU A 258 10.48 7.46 -21.97
C GLU A 258 9.02 7.74 -22.33
N ALA A 259 8.39 8.71 -21.64
CA ALA A 259 7.02 9.14 -21.91
C ALA A 259 6.83 9.68 -23.34
N TYR A 260 7.73 10.54 -23.80
CA TYR A 260 7.68 11.06 -25.16
C TYR A 260 7.93 9.98 -26.21
N THR A 261 8.82 9.02 -25.95
CA THR A 261 9.16 7.95 -26.90
C THR A 261 8.01 6.96 -27.03
N ALA A 262 7.42 6.53 -25.90
CA ALA A 262 6.29 5.62 -25.88
C ALA A 262 5.06 6.22 -26.58
N LEU A 263 4.74 7.50 -26.32
CA LEU A 263 3.61 8.19 -26.97
C LEU A 263 3.83 8.52 -28.46
N ARG A 264 5.09 8.47 -28.95
CA ARG A 264 5.40 8.64 -30.37
C ARG A 264 5.31 7.33 -31.17
N ILE A 265 5.48 6.17 -30.51
CA ILE A 265 5.45 4.85 -31.16
C ILE A 265 4.01 4.35 -31.32
N VAL A 266 3.10 4.78 -30.42
CA VAL A 266 1.71 4.29 -30.33
C VAL A 266 0.73 5.06 -31.24
N SER A 267 1.20 6.02 -32.03
CA SER A 267 0.41 6.85 -32.96
C SER A 267 1.00 6.87 -34.36
#